data_AF-A0A5B8J698-F1
#
_entry.id   AF-A0A5B8J698-F1
#
_cell.length_a   1.000
_cell.length_b   1.000
_cell.length_c   1.000
_cell.angle_alpha   90.00
_cell.angle_beta   90.00
_cell.angle_gamma   90.00
#
_symmetry.space_group_name_H-M   'P 1'
#
loop_
_entity.id
_entity.type
_entity.pdbx_description
1 polymer ?
#
loop_
_entity_poly.entity_id
_entity_poly.type
_entity_poly.pdbx_seq_one_letter_code
_entity_poly.pdbx_strand_id
1 'polypeptide(L)'
;MDEERAKRLVAALRARRVMAHVVEAGVYEFGVRVVVDGAIEALWDVDGAAGLDAELVEDGVLIGFVPHVPGSEEFTEEQLVDAIATTRYSAEGLRPPTDSGPPPDRTESPPAPPVPPSGAPPVARYRRRAHWPRRGGP
;
A
#
# COMPACT_ATOMS: atom_id res chain seq x y z
N MET A 1 11.73 -2.59 -1.61
CA MET A 1 13.01 -1.99 -1.16
C MET A 1 14.15 -3.00 -0.90
N ASP A 2 15.42 -2.55 -0.77
CA ASP A 2 16.51 -3.32 -0.14
C ASP A 2 16.64 -3.05 1.38
N GLU A 3 17.30 -3.98 2.10
CA GLU A 3 17.41 -3.95 3.57
C GLU A 3 18.12 -2.70 4.10
N GLU A 4 19.24 -2.32 3.49
CA GLU A 4 20.05 -1.21 3.98
C GLU A 4 19.34 0.13 3.78
N ARG A 5 18.64 0.28 2.65
CA ARG A 5 17.74 1.42 2.41
C ARG A 5 16.59 1.45 3.42
N ALA A 6 15.94 0.31 3.68
CA ALA A 6 14.87 0.23 4.68
C ALA A 6 15.36 0.64 6.08
N LYS A 7 16.54 0.17 6.49
CA LYS A 7 17.17 0.58 7.77
C LYS A 7 17.42 2.08 7.86
N ARG A 8 17.95 2.70 6.79
CA ARG A 8 18.18 4.16 6.76
C ARG A 8 16.89 4.95 6.88
N LEU A 9 15.85 4.57 6.12
CA LEU A 9 14.53 5.22 6.21
C LEU A 9 13.91 5.08 7.60
N VAL A 10 13.96 3.89 8.20
CA VAL A 10 13.47 3.64 9.56
C VAL A 10 14.20 4.49 10.59
N ALA A 11 15.53 4.61 10.48
CA ALA A 11 16.30 5.47 11.37
C ALA A 11 15.89 6.94 11.24
N ALA A 12 15.72 7.45 10.02
CA ALA A 12 15.28 8.82 9.75
C ALA A 12 13.85 9.08 10.24
N LEU A 13 12.93 8.13 10.05
CA LEU A 13 11.55 8.22 10.55
C LEU A 13 11.49 8.23 12.08
N ARG A 14 12.29 7.39 12.74
CA ARG A 14 12.39 7.36 14.21
C ARG A 14 12.95 8.66 14.78
N ALA A 15 13.92 9.28 14.09
CA ALA A 15 14.42 10.61 14.47
C ALA A 15 13.31 11.68 14.44
N ARG A 16 12.29 11.50 13.59
CA ARG A 16 11.07 12.33 13.53
C ARG A 16 9.96 11.86 14.48
N ARG A 17 10.25 10.93 15.40
CA ARG A 17 9.30 10.33 16.36
C ARG A 17 8.17 9.49 15.72
N VAL A 18 8.38 9.02 14.49
CA VAL A 18 7.48 8.03 13.86
C VAL A 18 7.85 6.64 14.37
N MET A 19 6.85 5.86 14.80
CA MET A 19 7.04 4.48 15.27
C MET A 19 7.27 3.53 14.08
N ALA A 20 8.47 3.59 13.51
CA ALA A 20 8.85 2.80 12.34
C ALA A 20 9.72 1.57 12.68
N HIS A 21 9.61 0.51 11.88
CA HIS A 21 10.41 -0.70 11.96
C HIS A 21 10.72 -1.20 10.55
N VAL A 22 11.84 -1.91 10.37
CA VAL A 22 12.05 -2.69 9.15
C VAL A 22 11.12 -3.89 9.21
N VAL A 23 10.48 -4.23 8.09
CA VAL A 23 9.70 -5.46 7.93
C VAL A 23 10.33 -6.32 6.84
N GLU A 24 10.38 -7.61 7.10
CA GLU A 24 10.78 -8.65 6.15
C GLU A 24 9.49 -9.35 5.68
N ALA A 25 9.04 -9.02 4.47
CA ALA A 25 7.82 -9.57 3.88
C ALA A 25 8.06 -10.95 3.22
N GLY A 26 9.32 -11.26 2.93
CA GLY A 26 9.74 -12.46 2.25
C GLY A 26 11.26 -12.56 2.18
N VAL A 27 11.75 -13.54 1.41
CA VAL A 27 13.20 -13.72 1.22
C VAL A 27 13.71 -12.59 0.32
N TYR A 28 14.56 -11.72 0.86
CA TYR A 28 15.05 -10.50 0.21
C TYR A 28 13.97 -9.44 -0.10
N GLU A 29 12.81 -9.52 0.53
CA GLU A 29 11.73 -8.53 0.41
C GLU A 29 11.66 -7.71 1.71
N PHE A 30 12.17 -6.48 1.64
CA PHE A 30 12.23 -5.56 2.77
C PHE A 30 11.37 -4.32 2.50
N GLY A 31 10.78 -3.78 3.58
CA GLY A 31 10.03 -2.54 3.54
C GLY A 31 10.03 -1.82 4.89
N VAL A 32 9.19 -0.80 5.00
CA VAL A 32 9.05 0.02 6.21
C VAL A 32 7.68 -0.18 6.83
N ARG A 33 7.63 -0.69 8.06
CA ARG A 33 6.40 -0.75 8.85
C ARG A 33 6.28 0.46 9.76
N VAL A 34 5.17 1.19 9.66
CA VAL A 34 4.82 2.31 10.54
C VAL A 34 3.61 1.92 11.39
N VAL A 35 3.72 2.05 12.71
CA VAL A 35 2.59 1.89 13.62
C VAL A 35 1.79 3.19 13.61
N VAL A 36 0.54 3.13 13.14
CA VAL A 36 -0.35 4.29 12.96
C VAL A 36 -1.23 4.49 14.19
N ASP A 37 -1.89 3.41 14.59
CA ASP A 37 -2.65 3.26 15.83
C ASP A 37 -2.25 1.91 16.42
N GLY A 38 -2.43 1.68 17.72
CA GLY A 38 -1.91 0.49 18.42
C GLY A 38 -2.29 -0.86 17.80
N ALA A 39 -3.32 -0.90 16.95
CA ALA A 39 -3.74 -2.07 16.18
C ALA A 39 -3.47 -1.95 14.65
N ILE A 40 -3.20 -0.76 14.12
CA ILE A 40 -3.07 -0.49 12.68
C ILE A 40 -1.61 -0.24 12.31
N GLU A 41 -1.12 -1.00 11.34
CA GLU A 41 0.22 -0.88 10.78
C GLU A 41 0.15 -0.53 9.29
N ALA A 42 0.97 0.42 8.83
CA ALA A 42 1.18 0.71 7.42
C ALA A 42 2.49 0.08 6.95
N LEU A 43 2.43 -0.78 5.94
CA LEU A 43 3.55 -1.49 5.33
C LEU A 43 3.90 -0.82 4.01
N TRP A 44 5.01 -0.09 3.98
CA TRP A 44 5.46 0.69 2.83
C TRP A 44 6.48 -0.08 1.99
N ASP A 45 6.31 -0.05 0.65
CA ASP A 45 7.22 -0.63 -0.37
C ASP A 45 7.65 -2.07 -0.05
N VAL A 46 6.67 -2.91 0.31
CA VAL A 46 6.89 -4.34 0.58
C VAL A 46 6.70 -5.22 -0.65
N ASP A 47 6.04 -4.72 -1.70
CA ASP A 47 5.75 -5.47 -2.92
C ASP A 47 6.82 -5.30 -4.02
N GLY A 48 7.77 -4.38 -3.81
CA GLY A 48 8.85 -4.06 -4.74
C GLY A 48 8.35 -3.34 -6.00
N ALA A 49 7.18 -2.71 -5.97
CA ALA A 49 6.68 -1.88 -7.05
C ALA A 49 7.62 -0.70 -7.33
N ALA A 50 7.56 -0.19 -8.57
CA ALA A 50 8.20 1.08 -8.89
C ALA A 50 7.39 2.21 -8.20
N GLY A 51 7.98 2.81 -7.18
CA GLY A 51 7.40 3.92 -6.43
C GLY A 51 6.95 3.55 -5.03
N LEU A 52 6.39 4.52 -4.33
CA LEU A 52 6.01 4.45 -2.93
C LEU A 52 4.50 4.28 -2.81
N ASP A 53 4.11 3.20 -2.16
CA ASP A 53 2.75 2.89 -1.74
C ASP A 53 2.77 2.19 -0.36
N ALA A 54 1.59 1.99 0.21
CA ALA A 54 1.47 1.28 1.48
C ALA A 54 0.23 0.39 1.55
N GLU A 55 0.37 -0.75 2.20
CA GLU A 55 -0.74 -1.57 2.67
C GLU A 55 -1.04 -1.25 4.13
N LEU A 56 -2.31 -1.06 4.49
CA LEU A 56 -2.72 -0.91 5.89
C LEU A 56 -3.28 -2.23 6.40
N VAL A 57 -2.71 -2.72 7.50
CA VAL A 57 -3.12 -3.96 8.14
C VAL A 57 -3.56 -3.70 9.58
N GLU A 58 -4.61 -4.39 10.01
CA GLU A 58 -5.07 -4.45 11.40
C GLU A 58 -5.13 -5.92 11.82
N ASP A 59 -4.43 -6.29 12.89
CA ASP A 59 -4.28 -7.68 13.34
C ASP A 59 -3.86 -8.66 12.22
N GLY A 60 -3.02 -8.19 11.30
CA GLY A 60 -2.52 -8.95 10.15
C GLY A 60 -3.55 -9.11 9.01
N VAL A 61 -4.70 -8.44 9.08
CA VAL A 61 -5.71 -8.39 8.02
C VAL A 61 -5.55 -7.10 7.25
N LEU A 62 -5.45 -7.17 5.92
CA LEU A 62 -5.44 -6.00 5.04
C LEU A 62 -6.78 -5.26 5.15
N ILE A 63 -6.74 -4.03 5.67
CA ILE A 63 -7.90 -3.16 5.84
C ILE A 63 -7.94 -2.00 4.84
N GLY A 64 -6.84 -1.72 4.12
CA GLY A 64 -6.84 -0.73 3.04
C GLY A 64 -5.43 -0.46 2.51
N PHE A 65 -5.27 0.64 1.77
CA PHE A 65 -3.99 1.01 1.16
C PHE A 65 -3.83 2.53 1.05
N VAL A 66 -2.58 2.98 1.09
CA VAL A 66 -2.19 4.29 0.54
C VAL A 66 -1.94 4.07 -0.95
N PRO A 67 -2.66 4.76 -1.86
CA PRO A 67 -2.40 4.62 -3.28
C PRO A 67 -0.99 5.06 -3.61
N HIS A 68 -0.43 4.49 -4.68
CA HIS A 68 0.84 4.90 -5.24
C HIS A 68 0.96 6.43 -5.31
N VAL A 69 2.05 6.96 -4.74
CA VAL A 69 2.36 8.39 -4.71
C VAL A 69 3.00 8.77 -6.06
N PRO A 70 2.36 9.61 -6.89
CA PRO A 70 2.89 9.90 -8.23
C PRO A 70 4.27 10.54 -8.20
N GLY A 71 5.20 10.03 -9.02
CA GLY A 71 6.57 10.55 -9.13
C GLY A 71 7.52 10.08 -8.02
N SER A 72 7.04 9.18 -7.16
CA SER A 72 7.82 8.63 -6.04
C SER A 72 8.91 7.65 -6.45
N GLU A 73 8.91 7.21 -7.72
CA GLU A 73 9.95 6.38 -8.32
C GLU A 73 11.33 7.04 -8.25
N GLU A 74 11.34 8.38 -8.31
CA GLU A 74 12.56 9.20 -8.33
C GLU A 74 12.80 9.93 -7.00
N PHE A 75 12.03 9.61 -5.95
CA PHE A 75 12.19 10.28 -4.66
C PHE A 75 13.53 9.95 -4.00
N THR A 76 14.16 10.99 -3.44
CA THR A 76 15.29 10.82 -2.53
C THR A 76 14.83 10.16 -1.23
N GLU A 77 15.78 9.65 -0.44
CA GLU A 77 15.46 9.08 0.87
C GLU A 77 14.77 10.10 1.78
N GLU A 78 15.18 11.37 1.74
CA GLU A 78 14.53 12.45 2.51
C GLU A 78 13.09 12.68 2.05
N GLN A 79 12.82 12.64 0.75
CA GLN A 79 11.47 12.79 0.19
C GLN A 79 10.58 11.60 0.55
N LEU A 80 11.12 10.38 0.53
CA LEU A 80 10.40 9.18 1.00
C LEU A 80 10.05 9.30 2.49
N VAL A 81 11.02 9.69 3.33
CA VAL A 81 10.78 9.90 4.77
C VAL A 81 9.71 10.97 4.98
N ASP A 82 9.75 12.05 4.21
CA ASP A 82 8.78 13.14 4.32
C ASP A 82 7.38 12.70 3.89
N ALA A 83 7.26 12.00 2.78
CA ALA A 83 6.00 11.44 2.30
C ALA A 83 5.40 10.48 3.34
N ILE A 84 6.19 9.53 3.85
CA ILE A 84 5.73 8.55 4.85
C ILE A 84 5.31 9.26 6.15
N ALA A 85 6.09 10.24 6.62
CA ALA A 85 5.83 10.93 7.89
C ALA A 85 4.63 11.88 7.84
N THR A 86 4.31 12.43 6.66
CA THR A 86 3.20 13.39 6.48
C THR A 86 1.91 12.73 5.98
N THR A 87 1.99 11.47 5.56
CA THR A 87 0.82 10.70 5.11
C THR A 87 -0.23 10.62 6.21
N ARG A 88 -1.46 11.01 5.85
CA ARG A 88 -2.62 10.87 6.73
C ARG A 88 -3.31 9.55 6.45
N TYR A 89 -3.24 8.66 7.42
CA TYR A 89 -3.94 7.38 7.40
C TYR A 89 -5.39 7.59 7.85
N SER A 90 -6.31 7.88 6.92
CA SER A 90 -7.73 8.06 7.26
C SER A 90 -8.49 6.74 7.14
N ALA A 91 -9.16 6.31 8.22
CA ALA A 91 -9.99 5.11 8.22
C ALA A 91 -11.17 5.18 7.23
N GLU A 92 -11.61 6.38 6.84
CA GLU A 92 -12.67 6.59 5.84
C GLU A 92 -12.23 6.19 4.42
N GLY A 93 -10.94 6.33 4.08
CA GLY A 93 -10.40 5.87 2.80
C GLY A 93 -10.16 4.35 2.74
N LEU A 94 -10.19 3.67 3.90
CA LEU A 94 -9.90 2.24 4.04
C LEU A 94 -11.14 1.37 3.91
N ARG A 95 -12.34 1.94 4.04
CA ARG A 95 -13.56 1.17 3.78
C ARG A 95 -13.64 0.92 2.27
N PRO A 96 -13.89 -0.34 1.82
CA PRO A 96 -14.38 -0.55 0.47
C PRO A 96 -15.52 0.44 0.21
N PRO A 97 -15.67 1.01 -1.00
CA PRO A 97 -16.84 1.81 -1.32
C PRO A 97 -18.05 1.03 -0.83
N THR A 98 -18.76 1.55 0.17
CA THR A 98 -20.06 1.00 0.54
C THR A 98 -20.86 1.07 -0.75
N ASP A 99 -21.21 -0.09 -1.30
CA ASP A 99 -21.98 -0.21 -2.52
C ASP A 99 -23.33 0.49 -2.28
N SER A 100 -23.35 1.80 -2.51
CA SER A 100 -24.46 2.66 -2.17
C SER A 100 -25.49 2.52 -3.28
N GLY A 101 -26.26 1.44 -3.18
CA GLY A 101 -27.51 1.21 -3.90
C GLY A 101 -27.36 0.83 -5.37
N PRO A 102 -28.38 0.16 -5.94
CA PRO A 102 -28.41 -0.14 -7.36
C PRO A 102 -28.29 1.16 -8.17
N PRO A 103 -27.60 1.14 -9.33
CA PRO A 103 -27.44 2.31 -10.17
C PRO A 103 -28.81 2.90 -10.53
N PRO A 104 -28.98 4.24 -10.57
CA PRO A 104 -30.19 4.82 -11.13
C PRO A 104 -30.33 4.33 -12.57
N ASP A 105 -31.56 3.94 -12.94
CA ASP A 105 -31.95 3.46 -14.27
C ASP A 105 -31.17 4.21 -15.34
N ARG A 106 -30.17 3.52 -15.90
CA ARG A 106 -29.33 4.07 -16.95
C ARG A 106 -30.17 3.99 -18.21
N THR A 107 -30.91 5.07 -18.50
CA THR A 107 -31.54 5.26 -19.82
C THR A 107 -30.49 4.99 -20.89
N GLU A 108 -30.80 3.97 -21.68
CA GLU A 108 -30.01 3.34 -22.73
C GLU A 108 -29.34 4.38 -23.64
N SER A 109 -28.01 4.49 -23.60
CA SER A 109 -27.24 5.09 -24.69
C SER A 109 -26.98 4.04 -25.76
N PRO A 110 -27.13 4.36 -27.06
CA PRO A 110 -26.99 3.39 -28.14
C PRO A 110 -25.55 2.86 -28.26
N PRO A 111 -25.36 1.62 -28.77
CA PRO A 111 -24.06 0.97 -28.82
C PRO A 111 -23.10 1.63 -29.82
N ALA A 112 -21.87 1.89 -29.39
CA ALA A 112 -20.75 2.30 -30.24
C ALA A 112 -20.23 1.10 -31.07
N PRO A 113 -19.62 1.34 -32.26
CA PRO A 113 -19.09 0.27 -33.10
C PRO A 113 -17.86 -0.43 -32.48
N PRO A 114 -17.59 -1.69 -32.85
CA PRO A 114 -16.53 -2.49 -32.25
C PRO A 114 -15.13 -2.03 -32.71
N VAL A 115 -14.27 -1.75 -31.73
CA VAL A 115 -12.82 -1.51 -31.89
C VAL A 115 -12.09 -2.87 -31.85
N PRO A 116 -11.08 -3.13 -32.71
CA PRO A 116 -10.31 -4.39 -32.66
C PRO A 116 -9.44 -4.49 -31.39
N PRO A 117 -9.16 -5.70 -30.88
CA PRO A 117 -8.38 -5.89 -29.66
C PRO A 117 -6.90 -5.57 -29.90
N SER A 118 -6.42 -4.46 -29.33
CA SER A 118 -4.99 -4.25 -29.10
C SER A 118 -4.59 -5.05 -27.87
N GLY A 119 -3.67 -6.00 -28.06
CA GLY A 119 -3.15 -6.84 -26.99
C GLY A 119 -2.37 -6.03 -25.96
N ALA A 120 -2.99 -5.78 -24.82
CA ALA A 120 -2.28 -5.41 -23.59
C ALA A 120 -2.00 -6.70 -22.80
N PRO A 121 -0.78 -6.90 -22.26
CA PRO A 121 -0.49 -8.07 -21.45
C PRO A 121 -1.35 -8.05 -20.19
N PRO A 122 -1.74 -9.21 -19.64
CA PRO A 122 -2.43 -9.25 -18.37
C PRO A 122 -1.49 -8.69 -17.30
N VAL A 123 -1.83 -7.54 -16.72
CA VAL A 123 -1.38 -7.21 -15.36
C VAL A 123 -1.92 -8.31 -14.47
N ALA A 124 -1.07 -9.33 -14.26
CA ALA A 124 -1.31 -10.39 -13.32
C ALA A 124 -1.37 -9.74 -11.95
N ARG A 125 -2.58 -9.38 -11.53
CA ARG A 125 -2.91 -9.12 -10.13
C ARG A 125 -2.69 -10.44 -9.41
N TYR A 126 -1.44 -10.72 -9.06
CA TYR A 126 -1.08 -11.81 -8.17
C TYR A 126 -1.69 -11.47 -6.82
N ARG A 127 -2.94 -11.90 -6.63
CA ARG A 127 -3.51 -12.11 -5.30
C ARG A 127 -2.70 -13.23 -4.65
N ARG A 128 -1.51 -12.91 -4.14
CA ARG A 128 -0.85 -13.81 -3.21
C ARG A 128 -1.64 -13.73 -1.92
N ARG A 129 -2.24 -14.86 -1.55
CA ARG A 129 -2.73 -15.10 -0.20
C ARG A 129 -1.54 -14.96 0.72
N ALA A 130 -1.44 -13.80 1.34
CA ALA A 130 -0.42 -13.54 2.33
C ALA A 130 -0.74 -14.42 3.55
N HIS A 131 0.06 -15.47 3.71
CA HIS A 131 0.02 -16.38 4.84
C HIS A 131 0.95 -15.79 5.90
N TRP A 132 0.48 -14.72 6.55
CA TRP A 132 1.24 -14.08 7.60
C TRP A 132 1.16 -14.92 8.88
N PRO A 133 2.30 -15.18 9.55
CA PRO A 133 2.30 -15.87 10.82
C PRO A 133 1.59 -14.99 11.85
N ARG A 134 0.42 -15.44 12.30
CA ARG A 134 -0.21 -14.92 13.52
C ARG A 134 0.80 -15.09 14.66
N ARG A 135 1.33 -14.00 15.20
CA ARG A 135 2.01 -14.07 16.50
C ARG A 135 0.95 -14.24 17.57
N GLY A 136 0.89 -15.44 18.14
CA GLY A 136 0.15 -15.70 19.38
C GLY A 136 0.71 -14.83 20.51
N GLY A 137 -0.18 -14.10 21.16
CA GLY A 137 0.05 -13.54 22.50
C GLY A 137 -0.25 -14.58 23.58
N PRO A 138 0.33 -14.42 24.78
CA PRO A 138 0.37 -15.42 25.86
C PRO A 138 -1.00 -15.82 26.43
#